data_AF-A0A7I8WFE8-F1
#
_entry.id   AF-A0A7I8WFE8-F1
#
_cell.length_a   1.000
_cell.length_b   1.000
_cell.length_c   1.000
_cell.angle_alpha   90.00
_cell.angle_beta   90.00
_cell.angle_gamma   90.00
#
_symmetry.space_group_name_H-M   'P 1'
#
loop_
_entity.id
_entity.type
_entity.pdbx_description
1 polymer ?
#
loop_
_entity_poly.entity_id
_entity_poly.type
_entity_poly.pdbx_seq_one_letter_code
_entity_poly.pdbx_strand_id
1 'polypeptide(L)'
;MASNTLSDIYNFAKPEYISGLRSSLLFNPFTEMKIEIVKKIIKKKMKDSKTMRIDEWLDEKSEYRNDIFLTMIMTYRLKHEDRKQIMSDLDVVKDIPKLFIYAHETILSSDSKAVFSPLRDILNIVWNGSHCSAKFGRKCYNDGVVKLIVKKLLTNWRFSSTSVSDKTFDLNKKERRRLLVGYLSILNNILRLNDDLRKPIRNLGCVEVICKLKENIINDPKKSSDTACLTILSYLIIHEDEIEMIKMKEENVLYLESNLESSLQSAEHFDTVKGLLSDSLIAINHLAVNDENKILMIRYIPLLSDTVQKALTGDEQELAIRCLKTLILSMNCKKVLKQKKYIIIIKRAAEKGMNSTVKELAKTLLTEIEKQAVMPTKAPPECAQKDPEERLMLKRKQPLTRGFISKKKCSPEENVKKK
;
A
#
# COMPACT_ATOMS: atom_id res chain seq x y z
N MET A 1 49.91 -28.83 -7.90
CA MET A 1 48.91 -29.32 -8.89
C MET A 1 47.57 -28.62 -8.68
N ALA A 2 47.48 -27.33 -9.00
CA ALA A 2 46.23 -26.57 -9.01
C ALA A 2 46.40 -25.45 -10.04
N SER A 3 46.06 -25.71 -11.31
CA SER A 3 46.19 -24.70 -12.37
C SER A 3 45.20 -24.83 -13.54
N ASN A 4 44.32 -25.84 -13.62
CA ASN A 4 43.53 -26.03 -14.85
C ASN A 4 42.03 -25.74 -14.74
N THR A 5 41.48 -25.43 -13.57
CA THR A 5 40.01 -25.32 -13.42
C THR A 5 39.41 -23.96 -13.84
N LEU A 6 40.24 -22.93 -14.09
CA LEU A 6 39.77 -21.58 -14.44
C LEU A 6 39.58 -21.36 -15.94
N SER A 7 40.35 -22.05 -16.78
CA SER A 7 40.24 -21.96 -18.24
C SER A 7 39.04 -22.78 -18.76
N ASP A 8 38.75 -23.92 -18.12
CA ASP A 8 37.65 -24.81 -18.52
C ASP A 8 36.27 -24.21 -18.23
N ILE A 9 36.16 -23.33 -17.22
CA ILE A 9 34.92 -22.61 -16.89
C ILE A 9 34.69 -21.42 -17.83
N TYR A 10 35.77 -20.78 -18.33
CA TYR A 10 35.67 -19.64 -19.24
C TYR A 10 35.20 -20.05 -20.64
N ASN A 11 35.47 -21.29 -21.05
CA ASN A 11 35.10 -21.83 -22.36
C ASN A 11 33.67 -22.40 -22.43
N PHE A 12 32.94 -22.48 -21.31
CA PHE A 12 31.63 -23.15 -21.26
C PHE A 12 30.42 -22.22 -21.50
N ALA A 13 30.63 -20.91 -21.53
CA ALA A 13 29.58 -19.96 -21.88
C ALA A 13 29.57 -19.74 -23.40
N LYS A 14 28.57 -20.32 -24.09
CA LYS A 14 28.39 -20.13 -25.53
C LYS A 14 28.38 -18.63 -25.88
N PRO A 15 29.21 -18.15 -26.84
CA PRO A 15 29.30 -16.73 -27.23
C PRO A 15 27.96 -16.08 -27.61
N GLU A 16 27.02 -16.90 -28.08
CA GLU A 16 25.68 -16.50 -28.52
C GLU A 16 24.78 -15.98 -27.39
N TYR A 17 24.99 -16.42 -26.13
CA TYR A 17 24.23 -15.94 -24.96
C TYR A 17 24.89 -14.74 -24.27
N ILE A 18 26.19 -14.56 -24.51
CA ILE A 18 26.96 -13.42 -24.03
C ILE A 18 26.68 -12.17 -24.89
N SER A 19 26.39 -12.31 -26.19
CA SER A 19 26.18 -11.15 -27.08
C SER A 19 24.97 -10.29 -26.69
N GLY A 20 23.86 -10.90 -26.24
CA GLY A 20 22.65 -10.18 -25.80
C GLY A 20 22.78 -9.50 -24.43
N LEU A 21 23.60 -10.06 -23.54
CA LEU A 21 23.94 -9.45 -22.23
C LEU A 21 25.06 -8.41 -22.35
N ARG A 22 25.93 -8.53 -23.35
CA ARG A 22 27.00 -7.56 -23.63
C ARG A 22 26.46 -6.22 -24.09
N SER A 23 25.38 -6.17 -24.87
CA SER A 23 24.91 -4.89 -25.44
C SER A 23 24.23 -3.95 -24.45
N SER A 24 23.67 -4.45 -23.34
CA SER A 24 22.98 -3.62 -22.32
C SER A 24 23.78 -3.37 -21.05
N LEU A 25 24.79 -4.21 -20.74
CA LEU A 25 25.59 -4.10 -19.49
C LEU A 25 27.06 -3.69 -19.70
N LEU A 26 27.57 -3.64 -20.94
CA LEU A 26 28.94 -3.19 -21.22
C LEU A 26 28.98 -1.77 -21.79
N PHE A 27 28.79 -0.79 -20.91
CA PHE A 27 29.60 0.44 -20.98
C PHE A 27 30.08 0.83 -19.59
N ASN A 28 30.49 -0.16 -18.78
CA ASN A 28 31.16 0.13 -17.53
C ASN A 28 32.20 -0.96 -17.16
N PRO A 29 33.52 -0.66 -17.14
CA PRO A 29 34.57 -1.61 -16.73
C PRO A 29 34.44 -2.05 -15.25
N PHE A 30 33.49 -1.51 -14.51
CA PHE A 30 33.14 -1.94 -13.15
C PHE A 30 32.32 -3.24 -13.10
N THR A 31 31.82 -3.76 -14.23
CA THR A 31 30.93 -4.94 -14.26
C THR A 31 31.68 -6.24 -13.93
N GLU A 32 32.91 -6.42 -14.40
CA GLU A 32 33.74 -7.59 -14.08
C GLU A 32 34.17 -7.60 -12.59
N MET A 33 34.50 -6.43 -12.05
CA MET A 33 34.82 -6.27 -10.62
C MET A 33 33.61 -6.59 -9.72
N LYS A 34 32.40 -6.22 -10.17
CA LYS A 34 31.14 -6.49 -9.45
C LYS A 34 30.75 -7.97 -9.48
N ILE A 35 30.99 -8.69 -10.59
CA ILE A 35 30.82 -10.14 -10.67
C ILE A 35 31.74 -10.85 -9.67
N GLU A 36 32.98 -10.40 -9.53
CA GLU A 36 33.95 -11.00 -8.63
C GLU A 36 33.67 -10.71 -7.14
N ILE A 37 33.08 -9.55 -6.83
CA ILE A 37 32.58 -9.21 -5.49
C ILE A 37 31.35 -10.06 -5.13
N VAL A 38 30.41 -10.26 -6.06
CA VAL A 38 29.23 -11.12 -5.86
C VAL A 38 29.66 -12.57 -5.61
N LYS A 39 30.63 -13.09 -6.37
CA LYS A 39 31.24 -14.41 -6.13
C LYS A 39 31.89 -14.50 -4.74
N LYS A 40 32.60 -13.46 -4.27
CA LYS A 40 33.20 -13.42 -2.92
C LYS A 40 32.14 -13.40 -1.81
N ILE A 41 31.02 -12.68 -2.00
CA ILE A 41 29.91 -12.62 -1.03
C ILE A 41 29.19 -13.98 -0.93
N ILE A 42 28.95 -14.64 -2.07
CA ILE A 42 28.38 -16.00 -2.14
C ILE A 42 29.30 -16.97 -1.40
N LYS A 43 30.60 -16.96 -1.72
CA LYS A 43 31.60 -17.84 -1.09
C LYS A 43 31.72 -17.63 0.42
N LYS A 44 31.51 -16.39 0.90
CA LYS A 44 31.53 -16.05 2.34
C LYS A 44 30.27 -16.54 3.07
N LYS A 45 29.07 -16.39 2.49
CA LYS A 45 27.81 -16.84 3.11
C LYS A 45 27.62 -18.36 3.08
N MET A 46 28.29 -19.05 2.17
CA MET A 46 28.16 -20.48 1.95
C MET A 46 29.11 -21.34 2.81
N LYS A 47 30.14 -20.73 3.41
CA LYS A 47 30.99 -21.42 4.40
C LYS A 47 30.20 -21.88 5.63
N ASP A 48 29.03 -21.28 5.87
CA ASP A 48 28.21 -21.51 7.07
C ASP A 48 27.02 -22.46 6.84
N SER A 49 26.82 -22.98 5.61
CA SER A 49 25.69 -23.84 5.26
C SER A 49 26.18 -25.21 4.75
N LYS A 50 25.88 -26.28 5.48
CA LYS A 50 26.24 -27.67 5.16
C LYS A 50 25.30 -28.35 4.15
N THR A 51 24.43 -27.61 3.46
CA THR A 51 23.37 -28.20 2.64
C THR A 51 23.47 -27.74 1.18
N MET A 52 23.87 -28.68 0.32
CA MET A 52 23.88 -28.62 -1.15
C MET A 52 24.71 -27.49 -1.79
N ARG A 53 25.66 -27.84 -2.67
CA ARG A 53 26.43 -26.82 -3.40
C ARG A 53 25.49 -26.13 -4.39
N ILE A 54 25.49 -24.78 -4.37
CA ILE A 54 24.73 -23.95 -5.33
C ILE A 54 24.99 -24.38 -6.78
N ASP A 55 26.20 -24.88 -7.07
CA ASP A 55 26.57 -25.36 -8.40
C ASP A 55 25.72 -26.58 -8.83
N GLU A 56 25.44 -27.52 -7.92
CA GLU A 56 24.58 -28.69 -8.18
C GLU A 56 23.10 -28.28 -8.34
N TRP A 57 22.63 -27.29 -7.57
CA TRP A 57 21.26 -26.77 -7.69
C TRP A 57 21.05 -25.93 -8.96
N LEU A 58 22.06 -25.15 -9.35
CA LEU A 58 22.04 -24.32 -10.56
C LEU A 58 22.20 -25.16 -11.83
N ASP A 59 22.93 -26.28 -11.76
CA ASP A 59 23.05 -27.21 -12.89
C ASP A 59 21.75 -28.02 -13.12
N GLU A 60 21.00 -28.38 -12.06
CA GLU A 60 19.64 -28.93 -12.16
C GLU A 60 18.60 -27.93 -12.70
N LYS A 61 18.89 -26.63 -12.59
CA LYS A 61 17.99 -25.51 -12.93
C LYS A 61 18.66 -24.54 -13.90
N SER A 62 19.40 -25.08 -14.88
CA SER A 62 20.23 -24.33 -15.83
C SER A 62 19.50 -23.21 -16.59
N GLU A 63 18.20 -23.39 -16.84
CA GLU A 63 17.31 -22.38 -17.44
C GLU A 63 17.13 -21.11 -16.57
N TYR A 64 17.35 -21.21 -15.26
CA TYR A 64 17.03 -20.15 -14.28
C TYR A 64 18.27 -19.48 -13.68
N ARG A 65 19.48 -19.96 -14.05
CA ARG A 65 20.76 -19.44 -13.53
C ARG A 65 20.91 -17.95 -13.76
N ASN A 66 20.45 -17.47 -14.92
CA ASN A 66 20.49 -16.05 -15.27
C ASN A 66 19.53 -15.21 -14.41
N ASP A 67 18.33 -15.70 -14.12
CA ASP A 67 17.32 -14.97 -13.34
C ASP A 67 17.67 -14.84 -11.85
N ILE A 68 18.26 -15.90 -11.28
CA ILE A 68 18.78 -15.90 -9.91
C ILE A 68 19.96 -14.94 -9.80
N PHE A 69 20.87 -14.97 -10.77
CA PHE A 69 22.01 -14.06 -10.83
C PHE A 69 21.56 -12.60 -11.00
N LEU A 70 20.57 -12.34 -11.85
CA LEU A 70 19.95 -11.02 -12.03
C LEU A 70 19.32 -10.52 -10.72
N THR A 71 18.60 -11.38 -10.01
CA THR A 71 17.99 -11.07 -8.70
C THR A 71 19.05 -10.70 -7.67
N MET A 72 20.17 -11.43 -7.63
CA MET A 72 21.28 -11.15 -6.71
C MET A 72 21.99 -9.83 -7.04
N ILE A 73 22.26 -9.57 -8.33
CA ILE A 73 22.84 -8.31 -8.78
C ILE A 73 21.90 -7.15 -8.45
N MET A 74 20.62 -7.26 -8.76
CA MET A 74 19.63 -6.22 -8.49
C MET A 74 19.47 -5.95 -6.99
N THR A 75 19.45 -7.00 -6.17
CA THR A 75 19.42 -6.86 -4.71
C THR A 75 20.66 -6.16 -4.17
N TYR A 76 21.83 -6.45 -4.73
CA TYR A 76 23.07 -5.77 -4.38
C TYR A 76 23.03 -4.29 -4.81
N ARG A 77 22.69 -4.02 -6.07
CA ARG A 77 22.60 -2.66 -6.61
C ARG A 77 21.61 -1.80 -5.82
N LEU A 78 20.42 -2.31 -5.50
CA LEU A 78 19.44 -1.60 -4.67
C LEU A 78 19.89 -1.30 -3.23
N LYS A 79 20.91 -2.01 -2.73
CA LYS A 79 21.50 -1.78 -1.40
C LYS A 79 22.67 -0.80 -1.43
N HIS A 80 23.32 -0.61 -2.57
CA HIS A 80 24.64 0.05 -2.65
C HIS A 80 24.71 1.18 -3.70
N GLU A 81 23.70 1.34 -4.54
CA GLU A 81 23.63 2.35 -5.61
C GLU A 81 22.30 3.13 -5.52
N ASP A 82 22.20 4.24 -6.26
CA ASP A 82 20.96 5.02 -6.33
C ASP A 82 19.82 4.23 -6.98
N ARG A 83 18.80 3.93 -6.16
CA ARG A 83 17.62 3.16 -6.55
C ARG A 83 16.84 3.81 -7.67
N LYS A 84 16.73 5.15 -7.69
CA LYS A 84 15.97 5.87 -8.73
C LYS A 84 16.66 5.72 -10.08
N GLN A 85 17.97 5.86 -10.11
CA GLN A 85 18.78 5.67 -11.32
C GLN A 85 18.58 4.24 -11.88
N ILE A 86 18.73 3.22 -11.03
CA ILE A 86 18.59 1.81 -11.44
C ILE A 86 17.18 1.51 -11.97
N MET A 87 16.14 2.00 -11.28
CA MET A 87 14.76 1.72 -11.62
C MET A 87 14.21 2.58 -12.77
N SER A 88 14.96 3.61 -13.19
CA SER A 88 14.68 4.40 -14.38
C SER A 88 15.13 3.73 -15.68
N ASP A 89 16.08 2.79 -15.58
CA ASP A 89 16.59 1.99 -16.69
C ASP A 89 15.72 0.75 -16.91
N LEU A 90 14.65 0.91 -17.68
CA LEU A 90 13.68 -0.15 -17.98
C LEU A 90 14.32 -1.39 -18.61
N ASP A 91 15.40 -1.24 -19.37
CA ASP A 91 16.04 -2.38 -20.05
C ASP A 91 16.69 -3.36 -19.06
N VAL A 92 17.11 -2.86 -17.90
CA VAL A 92 17.66 -3.67 -16.80
C VAL A 92 16.56 -4.37 -16.00
N VAL A 93 15.35 -3.80 -15.95
CA VAL A 93 14.28 -4.26 -15.05
C VAL A 93 13.04 -4.83 -15.75
N LYS A 94 13.00 -4.88 -17.08
CA LYS A 94 11.83 -5.25 -17.89
C LYS A 94 11.28 -6.66 -17.64
N ASP A 95 12.13 -7.59 -17.22
CA ASP A 95 11.76 -9.00 -17.03
C ASP A 95 11.45 -9.34 -15.56
N ILE A 96 11.73 -8.42 -14.63
CA ILE A 96 11.52 -8.62 -13.20
C ILE A 96 10.05 -8.90 -12.85
N PRO A 97 9.04 -8.22 -13.44
CA PRO A 97 7.64 -8.54 -13.16
C PRO A 97 7.25 -9.96 -13.60
N LYS A 98 7.76 -10.44 -14.74
CA LYS A 98 7.55 -11.81 -15.22
C LYS A 98 8.23 -12.82 -14.30
N LEU A 99 9.46 -12.54 -13.90
CA LEU A 99 10.20 -13.36 -12.94
C LEU A 99 9.46 -13.44 -11.60
N PHE A 100 8.84 -12.36 -11.14
CA PHE A 100 8.00 -12.39 -9.94
C PHE A 100 6.79 -13.32 -10.08
N ILE A 101 6.09 -13.29 -11.22
CA ILE A 101 4.96 -14.18 -11.48
C ILE A 101 5.44 -15.63 -11.49
N TYR A 102 6.48 -15.93 -12.26
CA TYR A 102 7.06 -17.26 -12.34
C TYR A 102 7.53 -17.76 -10.96
N ALA A 103 8.31 -16.95 -10.25
CA ALA A 103 8.75 -17.25 -8.90
C ALA A 103 7.54 -17.52 -8.00
N HIS A 104 6.52 -16.69 -8.03
CA HIS A 104 5.33 -16.91 -7.22
C HIS A 104 4.58 -18.20 -7.58
N GLU A 105 4.47 -18.55 -8.87
CA GLU A 105 3.75 -19.75 -9.31
C GLU A 105 4.53 -21.03 -8.99
N THR A 106 5.85 -21.03 -9.22
CA THR A 106 6.74 -22.19 -9.04
C THR A 106 7.20 -22.37 -7.59
N ILE A 107 7.48 -21.28 -6.87
CA ILE A 107 7.99 -21.34 -5.49
C ILE A 107 6.87 -21.66 -4.52
N LEU A 108 5.69 -21.03 -4.67
CA LEU A 108 4.56 -21.32 -3.79
C LEU A 108 3.89 -22.66 -4.08
N SER A 109 4.21 -23.31 -5.21
CA SER A 109 3.80 -24.69 -5.48
C SER A 109 4.80 -25.73 -4.98
N SER A 110 5.94 -25.32 -4.40
CA SER A 110 6.98 -26.24 -3.93
C SER A 110 6.89 -26.48 -2.42
N ASP A 111 7.11 -27.73 -1.97
CA ASP A 111 7.05 -28.12 -0.55
C ASP A 111 8.29 -27.72 0.27
N SER A 112 9.27 -27.01 -0.32
CA SER A 112 10.56 -26.73 0.31
C SER A 112 10.64 -25.34 0.96
N LYS A 113 11.03 -25.30 2.25
CA LYS A 113 11.26 -24.06 3.02
C LYS A 113 12.43 -23.22 2.50
N ALA A 114 13.36 -23.81 1.76
CA ALA A 114 14.53 -23.12 1.21
C ALA A 114 14.16 -22.08 0.12
N VAL A 115 12.93 -22.14 -0.38
CA VAL A 115 12.53 -21.45 -1.61
C VAL A 115 11.91 -20.07 -1.34
N PHE A 116 11.57 -19.73 -0.08
CA PHE A 116 11.00 -18.41 0.25
C PHE A 116 12.01 -17.25 0.14
N SER A 117 13.31 -17.50 0.37
CA SER A 117 14.32 -16.41 0.33
C SER A 117 14.42 -15.75 -1.06
N PRO A 118 14.52 -16.50 -2.18
CA PRO A 118 14.45 -15.91 -3.52
C PRO A 118 13.17 -15.11 -3.77
N LEU A 119 11.99 -15.66 -3.43
CA LEU A 119 10.72 -14.95 -3.60
C LEU A 119 10.68 -13.64 -2.82
N ARG A 120 11.17 -13.64 -1.58
CA ARG A 120 11.29 -12.44 -0.75
C ARG A 120 12.17 -11.38 -1.41
N ASP A 121 13.28 -11.79 -1.99
CA ASP A 121 14.23 -10.85 -2.60
C ASP A 121 13.62 -10.24 -3.87
N ILE A 122 12.95 -11.05 -4.72
CA ILE A 122 12.21 -10.55 -5.89
C ILE A 122 11.05 -9.64 -5.47
N LEU A 123 10.29 -10.02 -4.44
CA LEU A 123 9.21 -9.19 -3.87
C LEU A 123 9.74 -7.81 -3.46
N ASN A 124 10.90 -7.75 -2.80
CA ASN A 124 11.52 -6.49 -2.41
C ASN A 124 11.93 -5.66 -3.64
N ILE A 125 12.43 -6.29 -4.70
CA ILE A 125 12.79 -5.59 -5.94
C ILE A 125 11.53 -4.99 -6.59
N VAL A 126 10.45 -5.77 -6.72
CA VAL A 126 9.18 -5.28 -7.30
C VAL A 126 8.57 -4.17 -6.45
N TRP A 127 8.62 -4.31 -5.12
CA TRP A 127 8.17 -3.27 -4.19
C TRP A 127 8.97 -1.96 -4.36
N ASN A 128 10.31 -2.02 -4.38
CA ASN A 128 11.13 -0.83 -4.58
C ASN A 128 10.95 -0.23 -5.99
N GLY A 129 10.90 -1.07 -7.03
CA GLY A 129 10.70 -0.62 -8.40
C GLY A 129 9.37 0.10 -8.58
N SER A 130 8.29 -0.46 -8.04
CA SER A 130 6.96 0.16 -8.06
C SER A 130 6.90 1.44 -7.23
N HIS A 131 7.70 1.56 -6.16
CA HIS A 131 7.79 2.78 -5.36
C HIS A 131 8.50 3.93 -6.08
N CYS A 132 9.54 3.61 -6.86
CA CYS A 132 10.42 4.61 -7.46
C CYS A 132 10.02 5.02 -8.89
N SER A 133 9.27 4.18 -9.61
CA SER A 133 9.04 4.37 -11.04
C SER A 133 7.59 4.07 -11.44
N ALA A 134 6.87 5.10 -11.87
CA ALA A 134 5.53 4.96 -12.45
C ALA A 134 5.55 4.03 -13.67
N LYS A 135 6.59 4.13 -14.53
CA LYS A 135 6.77 3.26 -15.70
C LYS A 135 6.91 1.78 -15.29
N PHE A 136 7.70 1.50 -14.25
CA PHE A 136 7.82 0.14 -13.73
C PHE A 136 6.48 -0.35 -13.14
N GLY A 137 5.75 0.51 -12.44
CA GLY A 137 4.39 0.22 -11.97
C GLY A 137 3.42 -0.18 -13.09
N ARG A 138 3.44 0.54 -14.23
CA ARG A 138 2.67 0.16 -15.43
C ARG A 138 3.11 -1.18 -15.99
N LYS A 139 4.41 -1.45 -16.03
CA LYS A 139 4.94 -2.75 -16.47
C LYS A 139 4.45 -3.88 -15.57
N CYS A 140 4.47 -3.71 -14.25
CA CYS A 140 3.90 -4.67 -13.30
C CYS A 140 2.41 -4.94 -13.57
N TYR A 141 1.63 -3.89 -13.85
CA TYR A 141 0.22 -4.07 -14.22
C TYR A 141 0.07 -4.86 -15.53
N ASN A 142 0.73 -4.43 -16.60
CA ASN A 142 0.64 -5.02 -17.94
C ASN A 142 1.12 -6.48 -17.98
N ASP A 143 2.16 -6.82 -17.22
CA ASP A 143 2.67 -8.18 -17.15
C ASP A 143 1.82 -9.09 -16.25
N GLY A 144 0.82 -8.56 -15.54
CA GLY A 144 -0.11 -9.35 -14.73
C GLY A 144 0.27 -9.52 -13.26
N VAL A 145 1.28 -8.81 -12.75
CA VAL A 145 1.66 -8.85 -11.32
C VAL A 145 0.48 -8.44 -10.45
N VAL A 146 -0.24 -7.38 -10.82
CA VAL A 146 -1.42 -6.91 -10.07
C VAL A 146 -2.54 -7.95 -10.09
N LYS A 147 -2.81 -8.56 -11.24
CA LYS A 147 -3.81 -9.63 -11.37
C LYS A 147 -3.47 -10.82 -10.49
N LEU A 148 -2.20 -11.23 -10.46
CA LEU A 148 -1.70 -12.28 -9.59
C LEU A 148 -1.89 -11.91 -8.11
N ILE A 149 -1.48 -10.70 -7.69
CA ILE A 149 -1.62 -10.24 -6.31
C ILE A 149 -3.10 -10.25 -5.89
N VAL A 150 -4.00 -9.65 -6.67
CA VAL A 150 -5.44 -9.60 -6.37
C VAL A 150 -6.01 -11.01 -6.26
N LYS A 151 -5.69 -11.90 -7.21
CA LYS A 151 -6.09 -13.32 -7.15
C LYS A 151 -5.59 -13.99 -5.87
N LYS A 152 -4.34 -13.78 -5.48
CA LYS A 152 -3.73 -14.44 -4.33
C LYS A 152 -4.23 -13.88 -3.00
N LEU A 153 -4.50 -12.58 -2.91
CA LEU A 153 -5.17 -12.00 -1.75
C LEU A 153 -6.61 -12.53 -1.60
N LEU A 154 -7.32 -12.76 -2.71
CA LEU A 154 -8.66 -13.37 -2.72
C LEU A 154 -8.62 -14.84 -2.28
N THR A 155 -7.70 -15.64 -2.83
CA THR A 155 -7.67 -17.09 -2.58
C THR A 155 -7.00 -17.46 -1.26
N ASN A 156 -6.02 -16.68 -0.80
CA ASN A 156 -5.23 -16.98 0.39
C ASN A 156 -5.64 -16.12 1.59
N TRP A 157 -6.91 -16.19 1.98
CA TRP A 157 -7.40 -15.61 3.24
C TRP A 157 -6.59 -16.09 4.47
N ARG A 158 -5.84 -17.21 4.36
CA ARG A 158 -4.88 -17.74 5.34
C ARG A 158 -3.71 -16.80 5.71
N PHE A 159 -3.59 -15.62 5.10
CA PHE A 159 -2.73 -14.56 5.64
C PHE A 159 -3.24 -14.03 6.99
N SER A 160 -4.52 -14.21 7.33
CA SER A 160 -5.13 -13.74 8.58
C SER A 160 -5.36 -14.80 9.65
N SER A 161 -5.48 -16.09 9.30
CA SER A 161 -5.88 -17.11 10.27
C SER A 161 -4.73 -17.50 11.21
N THR A 162 -5.00 -17.41 12.51
CA THR A 162 -4.17 -17.93 13.59
C THR A 162 -4.36 -19.43 13.79
N SER A 163 -5.30 -20.06 13.09
CA SER A 163 -5.69 -21.45 13.30
C SER A 163 -5.63 -22.32 12.02
N VAL A 164 -5.21 -23.57 12.27
CA VAL A 164 -5.50 -24.82 11.53
C VAL A 164 -4.60 -25.20 10.34
N SER A 165 -3.61 -26.04 10.66
CA SER A 165 -3.45 -27.45 10.23
C SER A 165 -4.04 -27.93 8.89
N ASP A 166 -3.69 -27.31 7.77
CA ASP A 166 -3.76 -27.97 6.47
C ASP A 166 -2.39 -28.02 5.81
N LYS A 167 -2.00 -29.21 5.34
CA LYS A 167 -0.71 -29.56 4.73
C LYS A 167 -0.41 -28.85 3.40
N THR A 168 -1.11 -27.77 3.09
CA THR A 168 -0.85 -26.94 1.92
C THR A 168 -0.11 -25.69 2.37
N PHE A 169 1.22 -25.77 2.22
CA PHE A 169 2.18 -24.67 2.24
C PHE A 169 2.56 -24.09 3.62
N ASP A 170 3.72 -24.50 4.11
CA ASP A 170 4.18 -24.31 5.50
C ASP A 170 4.97 -23.00 5.71
N LEU A 171 4.52 -21.87 5.13
CA LEU A 171 5.10 -20.56 5.50
C LEU A 171 4.76 -20.26 6.94
N ASN A 172 5.74 -19.83 7.71
CA ASN A 172 5.47 -19.40 9.07
C ASN A 172 4.69 -18.06 9.08
N LYS A 173 4.10 -17.72 10.22
CA LYS A 173 3.30 -16.49 10.41
C LYS A 173 4.05 -15.21 9.95
N LYS A 174 5.37 -15.16 10.16
CA LYS A 174 6.20 -13.99 9.80
C LYS A 174 6.38 -13.84 8.29
N GLU A 175 6.51 -14.95 7.58
CA GLU A 175 6.65 -14.98 6.11
C GLU A 175 5.34 -14.66 5.41
N ARG A 176 4.24 -15.26 5.87
CA ARG A 176 2.89 -14.93 5.41
C ARG A 176 2.62 -13.43 5.54
N ARG A 177 2.89 -12.88 6.71
CA ARG A 177 2.78 -11.44 6.95
C ARG A 177 3.66 -10.62 6.01
N ARG A 178 4.91 -11.03 5.78
CA ARG A 178 5.82 -10.29 4.90
C ARG A 178 5.30 -10.27 3.46
N LEU A 179 4.76 -11.37 2.96
CA LEU A 179 4.12 -11.40 1.64
C LEU A 179 2.92 -10.45 1.59
N LEU A 180 2.03 -10.52 2.59
CA LEU A 180 0.87 -9.65 2.67
C LEU A 180 1.28 -8.17 2.62
N VAL A 181 2.23 -7.75 3.46
CA VAL A 181 2.73 -6.38 3.47
C VAL A 181 3.36 -6.03 2.11
N GLY A 182 4.16 -6.91 1.52
CA GLY A 182 4.75 -6.66 0.21
C GLY A 182 3.70 -6.49 -0.90
N TYR A 183 2.64 -7.29 -0.90
CA TYR A 183 1.54 -7.19 -1.87
C TYR A 183 0.77 -5.89 -1.73
N LEU A 184 0.39 -5.54 -0.51
CA LEU A 184 -0.30 -4.27 -0.24
C LEU A 184 0.59 -3.08 -0.61
N SER A 185 1.89 -3.12 -0.29
CA SER A 185 2.81 -2.04 -0.65
C SER A 185 3.00 -1.90 -2.17
N ILE A 186 3.11 -3.01 -2.92
CA ILE A 186 3.18 -2.97 -4.40
C ILE A 186 1.89 -2.37 -4.97
N LEU A 187 0.72 -2.82 -4.52
CA LEU A 187 -0.57 -2.28 -4.96
C LEU A 187 -0.67 -0.78 -4.65
N ASN A 188 -0.36 -0.38 -3.42
CA ASN A 188 -0.37 1.01 -2.98
C ASN A 188 0.53 1.89 -3.87
N ASN A 189 1.76 1.45 -4.13
CA ASN A 189 2.71 2.19 -4.97
C ASN A 189 2.21 2.35 -6.41
N ILE A 190 1.67 1.28 -7.00
CA ILE A 190 1.15 1.32 -8.38
C ILE A 190 -0.03 2.29 -8.47
N LEU A 191 -0.98 2.24 -7.52
CA LEU A 191 -2.16 3.11 -7.49
C LEU A 191 -1.81 4.57 -7.22
N ARG A 192 -0.83 4.82 -6.35
CA ARG A 192 -0.32 6.16 -6.03
C ARG A 192 0.33 6.85 -7.22
N LEU A 193 1.11 6.11 -8.01
CA LEU A 193 1.90 6.67 -9.11
C LEU A 193 1.25 6.57 -10.49
N ASN A 194 0.13 5.85 -10.62
CA ASN A 194 -0.55 5.61 -11.89
C ASN A 194 -2.07 5.73 -11.76
N ASP A 195 -2.54 6.97 -11.75
CA ASP A 195 -3.96 7.30 -11.58
C ASP A 195 -4.86 6.64 -12.64
N ASP A 196 -4.36 6.52 -13.87
CA ASP A 196 -5.05 5.86 -14.98
C ASP A 196 -5.25 4.36 -14.77
N LEU A 197 -4.48 3.71 -13.89
CA LEU A 197 -4.63 2.29 -13.56
C LEU A 197 -5.66 2.03 -12.45
N ARG A 198 -6.15 3.05 -11.73
CA ARG A 198 -7.09 2.87 -10.61
C ARG A 198 -8.38 2.17 -11.05
N LYS A 199 -9.01 2.63 -12.15
CA LYS A 199 -10.23 2.02 -12.70
C LYS A 199 -10.00 0.59 -13.24
N PRO A 200 -8.97 0.32 -14.06
CA PRO A 200 -8.65 -1.04 -14.48
C PRO A 200 -8.35 -2.00 -13.31
N ILE A 201 -7.64 -1.54 -12.26
CA ILE A 201 -7.36 -2.36 -11.07
C ILE A 201 -8.63 -2.63 -10.26
N ARG A 202 -9.51 -1.62 -10.14
CA ARG A 202 -10.84 -1.80 -9.54
C ARG A 202 -11.64 -2.89 -10.25
N ASN A 203 -11.63 -2.90 -11.59
CA ASN A 203 -12.32 -3.90 -12.41
C ASN A 203 -11.81 -5.34 -12.21
N LEU A 204 -10.64 -5.54 -11.60
CA LEU A 204 -10.15 -6.86 -11.20
C LEU A 204 -10.80 -7.38 -9.90
N GLY A 205 -11.78 -6.67 -9.33
CA GLY A 205 -12.40 -7.00 -8.05
C GLY A 205 -11.57 -6.58 -6.83
N CYS A 206 -10.59 -5.68 -7.02
CA CYS A 206 -9.65 -5.31 -5.97
C CYS A 206 -10.35 -4.72 -4.72
N VAL A 207 -11.42 -3.94 -4.91
CA VAL A 207 -12.20 -3.35 -3.79
C VAL A 207 -12.76 -4.45 -2.89
N GLU A 208 -13.47 -5.42 -3.46
CA GLU A 208 -14.06 -6.55 -2.72
C GLU A 208 -12.98 -7.35 -1.98
N VAL A 209 -11.83 -7.59 -2.63
CA VAL A 209 -10.70 -8.32 -2.04
C VAL A 209 -10.14 -7.59 -0.83
N ILE A 210 -9.93 -6.27 -0.94
CA ILE A 210 -9.37 -5.47 0.14
C ILE A 210 -10.37 -5.33 1.30
N CYS A 211 -11.67 -5.18 1.03
CA CYS A 211 -12.71 -5.20 2.07
C CYS A 211 -12.74 -6.53 2.84
N LYS A 212 -12.77 -7.66 2.14
CA LYS A 212 -12.69 -9.00 2.77
C LYS A 212 -11.41 -9.17 3.57
N LEU A 213 -10.29 -8.69 3.05
CA LEU A 213 -9.01 -8.77 3.74
C LEU A 213 -9.02 -7.93 5.03
N LYS A 214 -9.60 -6.72 5.01
CA LYS A 214 -9.77 -5.84 6.17
C LYS A 214 -10.55 -6.52 7.31
N GLU A 215 -11.67 -7.18 6.99
CA GLU A 215 -12.48 -7.96 7.93
C GLU A 215 -11.69 -9.11 8.57
N ASN A 216 -10.74 -9.66 7.83
CA ASN A 216 -9.93 -10.78 8.27
C ASN A 216 -8.68 -10.34 9.07
N ILE A 217 -8.14 -9.13 8.82
CA ILE A 217 -6.95 -8.58 9.49
C ILE A 217 -7.20 -8.17 10.96
N ILE A 218 -8.44 -8.25 11.46
CA ILE A 218 -8.87 -7.75 12.78
C ILE A 218 -7.94 -8.17 13.94
N ASN A 219 -7.25 -9.31 13.84
CA ASN A 219 -6.33 -9.85 14.85
C ASN A 219 -4.82 -9.59 14.63
N ASP A 220 -4.39 -8.75 13.67
CA ASP A 220 -2.97 -8.38 13.54
C ASP A 220 -2.59 -7.30 14.57
N PRO A 221 -1.67 -7.60 15.52
CA PRO A 221 -1.28 -6.66 16.57
C PRO A 221 -0.56 -5.41 16.04
N LYS A 222 -0.04 -5.42 14.81
CA LYS A 222 0.83 -4.34 14.30
C LYS A 222 0.14 -3.37 13.34
N LYS A 223 -1.18 -3.51 13.10
CA LYS A 223 -2.12 -2.57 12.43
C LYS A 223 -1.74 -1.96 11.05
N SER A 224 -0.50 -2.15 10.58
CA SER A 224 0.04 -1.62 9.34
C SER A 224 -0.70 -2.11 8.10
N SER A 225 -1.16 -3.37 8.13
CA SER A 225 -1.87 -4.00 7.01
C SER A 225 -3.28 -3.45 6.85
N ASP A 226 -3.96 -3.12 7.95
CA ASP A 226 -5.30 -2.51 7.95
C ASP A 226 -5.25 -1.08 7.42
N THR A 227 -4.31 -0.27 7.91
CA THR A 227 -4.07 1.07 7.39
C THR A 227 -3.68 1.03 5.91
N ALA A 228 -2.85 0.08 5.46
CA ALA A 228 -2.54 -0.08 4.04
C ALA A 228 -3.77 -0.44 3.20
N CYS A 229 -4.68 -1.29 3.72
CA CYS A 229 -5.95 -1.60 3.05
C CYS A 229 -6.82 -0.35 2.91
N LEU A 230 -6.95 0.45 3.96
CA LEU A 230 -7.69 1.70 3.95
C LEU A 230 -7.11 2.69 2.92
N THR A 231 -5.78 2.84 2.86
CA THR A 231 -5.12 3.69 1.87
C THR A 231 -5.35 3.16 0.44
N ILE A 232 -5.27 1.85 0.20
CA ILE A 232 -5.57 1.26 -1.11
C ILE A 232 -7.03 1.54 -1.51
N LEU A 233 -7.99 1.32 -0.61
CA LEU A 233 -9.41 1.60 -0.86
C LEU A 233 -9.64 3.07 -1.21
N SER A 234 -8.93 3.99 -0.55
CA SER A 234 -9.06 5.43 -0.81
C SER A 234 -8.56 5.88 -2.18
N TYR A 235 -7.74 5.08 -2.87
CA TYR A 235 -7.42 5.29 -4.30
C TYR A 235 -8.45 4.66 -5.25
N LEU A 236 -9.13 3.60 -4.82
CA LEU A 236 -10.03 2.80 -5.67
C LEU A 236 -11.49 3.23 -5.59
N ILE A 237 -11.89 3.88 -4.49
CA ILE A 237 -13.23 4.43 -4.31
C ILE A 237 -13.31 5.74 -5.08
N ILE A 238 -14.26 5.78 -6.01
CA ILE A 238 -14.51 6.92 -6.89
C ILE A 238 -15.94 7.45 -6.75
N HIS A 239 -16.81 6.71 -6.08
CA HIS A 239 -18.21 7.07 -5.86
C HIS A 239 -18.44 7.45 -4.40
N GLU A 240 -19.28 8.46 -4.17
CA GLU A 240 -19.55 8.99 -2.83
C GLU A 240 -20.27 7.98 -1.92
N ASP A 241 -21.08 7.10 -2.49
CA ASP A 241 -21.83 6.06 -1.78
C ASP A 241 -20.92 4.95 -1.21
N GLU A 242 -19.68 4.84 -1.68
CA GLU A 242 -18.70 3.86 -1.20
C GLU A 242 -17.77 4.43 -0.11
N ILE A 243 -17.89 5.72 0.22
CA ILE A 243 -17.02 6.41 1.20
C ILE A 243 -17.08 5.75 2.59
N GLU A 244 -18.16 5.05 2.93
CA GLU A 244 -18.27 4.32 4.20
C GLU A 244 -17.30 3.13 4.30
N MET A 245 -16.81 2.59 3.17
CA MET A 245 -15.87 1.47 3.16
C MET A 245 -14.48 1.85 3.73
N ILE A 246 -14.12 3.14 3.68
CA ILE A 246 -12.85 3.69 4.19
C ILE A 246 -12.97 4.23 5.62
N LYS A 247 -13.94 3.78 6.40
CA LYS A 247 -14.06 4.12 7.82
C LYS A 247 -12.85 3.62 8.62
N MET A 248 -12.18 4.55 9.27
CA MET A 248 -11.07 4.31 10.20
C MET A 248 -11.58 3.95 11.59
N LYS A 249 -10.76 3.21 12.33
CA LYS A 249 -10.89 3.01 13.77
C LYS A 249 -9.81 3.79 14.51
N GLU A 250 -10.00 3.98 15.81
CA GLU A 250 -9.05 4.70 16.68
C GLU A 250 -7.63 4.11 16.57
N GLU A 251 -7.49 2.80 16.40
CA GLU A 251 -6.17 2.16 16.28
C GLU A 251 -5.46 2.51 14.98
N ASN A 252 -6.20 2.74 13.88
CA ASN A 252 -5.62 3.25 12.64
C ASN A 252 -5.09 4.67 12.84
N VAL A 253 -5.84 5.46 13.62
CA VAL A 253 -5.50 6.83 13.92
C VAL A 253 -4.20 6.89 14.71
N LEU A 254 -4.10 6.13 15.81
CA LEU A 254 -2.91 6.06 16.64
C LEU A 254 -1.68 5.53 15.88
N TYR A 255 -1.88 4.56 14.97
CA TYR A 255 -0.79 4.03 14.15
C TYR A 255 -0.20 5.09 13.21
N LEU A 256 -1.05 5.85 12.50
CA LEU A 256 -0.60 6.93 11.63
C LEU A 256 0.00 8.11 12.42
N GLU A 257 -0.54 8.40 13.61
CA GLU A 257 0.02 9.40 14.54
C GLU A 257 1.46 9.03 14.91
N SER A 258 1.66 7.81 15.39
CA SER A 258 2.97 7.29 15.79
C SER A 258 3.98 7.29 14.64
N ASN A 259 3.55 6.95 13.43
CA ASN A 259 4.40 7.03 12.24
C ASN A 259 4.80 8.48 11.91
N LEU A 260 3.85 9.41 11.99
CA LEU A 260 4.09 10.83 11.72
C LEU A 260 5.05 11.44 12.75
N GLU A 261 4.83 11.16 14.04
CA GLU A 261 5.71 11.58 15.14
C GLU A 261 7.11 11.00 15.00
N SER A 262 7.21 9.68 14.80
CA SER A 262 8.50 9.01 14.63
C SER A 262 9.26 9.55 13.42
N SER A 263 8.54 9.87 12.35
CA SER A 263 9.13 10.48 11.16
C SER A 263 9.67 11.87 11.51
N LEU A 264 8.87 12.74 12.12
CA LEU A 264 9.24 14.11 12.51
C LEU A 264 10.34 14.21 13.57
N GLN A 265 10.62 13.13 14.30
CA GLN A 265 11.73 13.07 15.27
C GLN A 265 13.04 12.54 14.67
N SER A 266 13.00 11.93 13.48
CA SER A 266 14.19 11.37 12.86
C SER A 266 15.08 12.46 12.26
N ALA A 267 16.38 12.48 12.58
CA ALA A 267 17.35 13.41 11.96
C ALA A 267 17.47 13.21 10.42
N GLU A 268 17.07 12.04 9.94
CA GLU A 268 17.06 11.65 8.53
C GLU A 268 15.62 11.40 8.09
N HIS A 269 14.75 12.43 8.10
CA HIS A 269 13.43 12.34 7.43
C HIS A 269 13.56 11.79 5.99
N PHE A 270 14.75 11.93 5.41
CA PHE A 270 15.20 11.46 4.11
C PHE A 270 15.65 10.01 3.99
N ASP A 271 15.84 9.20 5.05
CA ASP A 271 16.43 7.88 4.82
C ASP A 271 15.52 7.11 3.85
N THR A 272 16.00 7.00 2.61
CA THR A 272 15.23 6.67 1.39
C THR A 272 14.71 5.23 1.45
N VAL A 273 15.09 4.52 2.50
CA VAL A 273 14.55 3.23 2.93
C VAL A 273 13.13 3.35 3.49
N LYS A 274 12.71 4.53 3.96
CA LYS A 274 11.51 4.69 4.78
C LYS A 274 10.37 5.48 4.15
N GLY A 275 10.57 6.62 3.48
CA GLY A 275 9.46 7.36 2.84
C GLY A 275 8.23 7.62 3.75
N LEU A 276 8.38 7.46 5.06
CA LEU A 276 7.28 7.21 5.99
C LEU A 276 6.44 8.47 6.20
N LEU A 277 7.08 9.65 6.16
CA LEU A 277 6.40 10.92 6.32
C LEU A 277 5.46 11.17 5.14
N SER A 278 5.98 11.20 3.91
CA SER A 278 5.19 11.43 2.70
C SER A 278 4.08 10.39 2.55
N ASP A 279 4.38 9.11 2.79
CA ASP A 279 3.37 8.04 2.71
C ASP A 279 2.27 8.20 3.79
N SER A 280 2.63 8.62 5.01
CA SER A 280 1.66 8.91 6.07
C SER A 280 0.80 10.13 5.74
N LEU A 281 1.39 11.20 5.22
CA LEU A 281 0.65 12.40 4.81
C LEU A 281 -0.31 12.10 3.67
N ILE A 282 0.13 11.35 2.66
CA ILE A 282 -0.71 10.90 1.56
C ILE A 282 -1.87 10.06 2.10
N ALA A 283 -1.59 9.07 2.95
CA ALA A 283 -2.64 8.26 3.57
C ALA A 283 -3.66 9.10 4.35
N ILE A 284 -3.20 10.03 5.19
CA ILE A 284 -4.08 10.94 5.93
C ILE A 284 -4.96 11.76 4.98
N ASN A 285 -4.39 12.34 3.93
CA ASN A 285 -5.15 13.17 2.99
C ASN A 285 -6.26 12.38 2.29
N HIS A 286 -5.94 11.15 1.88
CA HIS A 286 -6.90 10.30 1.21
C HIS A 286 -7.97 9.75 2.16
N LEU A 287 -7.62 9.43 3.41
CA LEU A 287 -8.58 8.94 4.40
C LEU A 287 -9.49 10.05 4.93
N ALA A 288 -9.02 11.30 4.87
CA ALA A 288 -9.79 12.48 5.26
C ALA A 288 -10.95 12.80 4.30
N VAL A 289 -11.13 12.08 3.19
CA VAL A 289 -12.30 12.28 2.31
C VAL A 289 -13.61 11.85 3.01
N ASN A 290 -13.57 10.86 3.90
CA ASN A 290 -14.69 10.47 4.76
C ASN A 290 -14.86 11.47 5.93
N ASP A 291 -16.07 11.99 6.13
CA ASP A 291 -16.33 13.01 7.17
C ASP A 291 -16.17 12.51 8.60
N GLU A 292 -16.53 11.25 8.89
CA GLU A 292 -16.31 10.66 10.20
C GLU A 292 -14.81 10.53 10.51
N ASN A 293 -14.01 10.15 9.51
CA ASN A 293 -12.55 10.11 9.65
C ASN A 293 -11.99 11.50 9.96
N LYS A 294 -12.50 12.58 9.32
CA LYS A 294 -12.04 13.95 9.61
C LYS A 294 -12.20 14.30 11.10
N ILE A 295 -13.26 13.83 11.75
CA ILE A 295 -13.49 14.07 13.18
C ILE A 295 -12.40 13.41 14.03
N LEU A 296 -12.02 12.16 13.72
CA LEU A 296 -10.94 11.45 14.42
C LEU A 296 -9.57 12.10 14.16
N MET A 297 -9.36 12.63 12.96
CA MET A 297 -8.09 13.23 12.53
C MET A 297 -7.82 14.63 13.08
N ILE A 298 -8.72 15.23 13.85
CA ILE A 298 -8.50 16.55 14.50
C ILE A 298 -7.16 16.55 15.26
N ARG A 299 -6.81 15.43 15.89
CA ARG A 299 -5.57 15.26 16.65
C ARG A 299 -4.29 15.40 15.82
N TYR A 300 -4.36 15.25 14.49
CA TYR A 300 -3.21 15.42 13.62
C TYR A 300 -2.88 16.88 13.34
N ILE A 301 -3.81 17.82 13.58
CA ILE A 301 -3.59 19.25 13.27
C ILE A 301 -2.29 19.80 13.89
N PRO A 302 -1.95 19.52 15.17
CA PRO A 302 -0.64 19.85 15.72
C PRO A 302 0.53 19.31 14.89
N LEU A 303 0.58 18.00 14.62
CA LEU A 303 1.68 17.34 13.91
C LEU A 303 1.79 17.81 12.45
N LEU A 304 0.66 18.00 11.78
CA LEU A 304 0.60 18.54 10.43
C LEU A 304 1.12 19.99 10.40
N SER A 305 0.75 20.80 11.38
CA SER A 305 1.24 22.18 11.48
C SER A 305 2.74 22.24 11.77
N ASP A 306 3.23 21.35 12.63
CA ASP A 306 4.66 21.15 12.87
C ASP A 306 5.39 20.73 11.59
N THR A 307 4.79 19.83 10.80
CA THR A 307 5.31 19.42 9.49
C THR A 307 5.39 20.62 8.55
N VAL A 308 4.37 21.48 8.49
CA VAL A 308 4.41 22.70 7.67
C VAL A 308 5.58 23.62 8.06
N GLN A 309 5.91 23.72 9.35
CA GLN A 309 7.02 24.55 9.81
C GLN A 309 8.40 23.92 9.59
N LYS A 310 8.50 22.60 9.80
CA LYS A 310 9.76 21.85 9.87
C LYS A 310 10.08 21.06 8.59
N ALA A 311 9.19 21.10 7.59
CA ALA A 311 9.37 20.39 6.33
C ALA A 311 10.74 20.72 5.71
N LEU A 312 11.43 19.67 5.26
CA LEU A 312 12.73 19.81 4.61
C LEU A 312 12.60 19.92 3.09
N THR A 313 11.44 19.55 2.54
CA THR A 313 11.13 19.62 1.12
C THR A 313 9.81 20.35 0.86
N GLY A 314 9.70 20.94 -0.34
CA GLY A 314 8.45 21.56 -0.78
C GLY A 314 7.29 20.57 -0.85
N ASP A 315 7.55 19.32 -1.24
CA ASP A 315 6.53 18.28 -1.37
C ASP A 315 5.93 17.90 -0.01
N GLU A 316 6.74 17.76 1.03
CA GLU A 316 6.26 17.50 2.40
C GLU A 316 5.41 18.65 2.93
N GLN A 317 5.88 19.88 2.74
CA GLN A 317 5.16 21.09 3.17
C GLN A 317 3.82 21.19 2.42
N GLU A 318 3.83 20.87 1.13
CA GLU A 318 2.64 20.85 0.28
C GLU A 318 1.63 19.79 0.75
N LEU A 319 2.07 18.55 0.94
CA LEU A 319 1.23 17.45 1.43
C LEU A 319 0.61 17.79 2.79
N ALA A 320 1.39 18.33 3.73
CA ALA A 320 0.89 18.72 5.04
C ALA A 320 -0.19 19.82 4.95
N ILE A 321 -0.01 20.83 4.10
CA ILE A 321 -1.02 21.88 3.88
C ILE A 321 -2.26 21.31 3.20
N ARG A 322 -2.11 20.40 2.22
CA ARG A 322 -3.24 19.72 1.60
C ARG A 322 -4.05 18.95 2.65
N CYS A 323 -3.41 18.23 3.57
CA CYS A 323 -4.08 17.57 4.68
C CYS A 323 -4.87 18.57 5.55
N LEU A 324 -4.26 19.69 5.96
CA LEU A 324 -4.94 20.72 6.75
C LEU A 324 -6.15 21.31 5.99
N LYS A 325 -6.01 21.51 4.68
CA LYS A 325 -7.09 21.98 3.80
C LYS A 325 -8.21 20.97 3.63
N THR A 326 -7.93 19.67 3.60
CA THR A 326 -8.98 18.64 3.56
C THR A 326 -9.69 18.57 4.92
N LEU A 327 -8.95 18.67 6.02
CA LEU A 327 -9.51 18.62 7.36
C LEU A 327 -10.41 19.81 7.68
N ILE A 328 -10.11 21.02 7.18
CA ILE A 328 -10.90 22.22 7.48
C ILE A 328 -12.36 22.15 7.04
N LEU A 329 -12.69 21.22 6.12
CA LEU A 329 -14.06 20.98 5.68
C LEU A 329 -14.93 20.44 6.83
N SER A 330 -14.33 19.84 7.86
CA SER A 330 -15.01 19.53 9.12
C SER A 330 -15.06 20.75 10.05
N MET A 331 -16.27 21.08 10.54
CA MET A 331 -16.48 22.19 11.48
C MET A 331 -15.63 22.07 12.74
N ASN A 332 -15.38 20.86 13.23
CA ASN A 332 -14.58 20.62 14.43
C ASN A 332 -13.10 20.90 14.17
N CYS A 333 -12.55 20.44 13.03
CA CYS A 333 -11.19 20.78 12.60
C CYS A 333 -11.03 22.30 12.39
N LYS A 334 -12.03 22.95 11.78
CA LYS A 334 -12.02 24.39 11.54
C LYS A 334 -11.93 25.21 12.84
N LYS A 335 -12.65 24.82 13.90
CA LYS A 335 -12.53 25.44 15.23
C LYS A 335 -11.11 25.38 15.77
N VAL A 336 -10.43 24.24 15.61
CA VAL A 336 -9.04 24.07 16.04
C VAL A 336 -8.10 24.93 15.18
N LEU A 337 -8.24 24.92 13.86
CA LEU A 337 -7.41 25.70 12.93
C LEU A 337 -7.54 27.22 13.10
N LYS A 338 -8.66 27.72 13.64
CA LYS A 338 -8.86 29.12 13.99
C LYS A 338 -8.00 29.59 15.19
N GLN A 339 -7.38 28.67 15.93
CA GLN A 339 -6.48 29.07 17.01
C GLN A 339 -5.29 29.86 16.46
N LYS A 340 -4.94 30.95 17.15
CA LYS A 340 -3.90 31.91 16.72
C LYS A 340 -2.59 31.24 16.30
N LYS A 341 -2.15 30.19 17.02
CA LYS A 341 -0.92 29.47 16.72
C LYS A 341 -0.91 28.85 15.32
N TYR A 342 -2.01 28.25 14.87
CA TYR A 342 -2.08 27.60 13.55
C TYR A 342 -2.26 28.62 12.43
N ILE A 343 -3.04 29.69 12.67
CA ILE A 343 -3.16 30.79 11.70
C ILE A 343 -1.79 31.40 11.39
N ILE A 344 -0.95 31.64 12.41
CA ILE A 344 0.40 32.18 12.21
C ILE A 344 1.24 31.26 11.32
N ILE A 345 1.15 29.94 11.53
CA ILE A 345 1.87 28.94 10.73
C ILE A 345 1.44 29.00 9.27
N ILE A 346 0.12 29.00 9.04
CA ILE A 346 -0.44 28.99 7.68
C ILE A 346 -0.15 30.34 6.98
N LYS A 347 -0.23 31.48 7.68
CA LYS A 347 0.19 32.79 7.14
C LYS A 347 1.65 32.79 6.72
N ARG A 348 2.54 32.24 7.57
CA ARG A 348 3.96 32.11 7.22
C ARG A 348 4.16 31.24 5.98
N ALA A 349 3.43 30.14 5.83
CA ALA A 349 3.49 29.30 4.64
C ALA A 349 2.94 30.02 3.38
N ALA A 350 1.89 30.84 3.52
CA ALA A 350 1.34 31.64 2.44
C ALA A 350 2.32 32.70 1.90
N GLU A 351 3.17 33.25 2.77
CA GLU A 351 4.18 34.27 2.43
C GLU A 351 5.51 33.65 1.97
N LYS A 352 5.99 32.67 2.75
CA LYS A 352 7.37 32.13 2.69
C LYS A 352 7.43 30.63 2.42
N GLY A 353 6.34 30.04 1.90
CA GLY A 353 6.33 28.64 1.49
C GLY A 353 7.46 28.29 0.52
N MET A 354 7.92 27.04 0.55
CA MET A 354 9.08 26.58 -0.22
C MET A 354 8.86 26.59 -1.73
N ASN A 355 7.61 26.51 -2.20
CA ASN A 355 7.25 26.61 -3.62
C ASN A 355 5.94 27.41 -3.81
N SER A 356 5.57 27.71 -5.06
CA SER A 356 4.34 28.46 -5.38
C SER A 356 3.08 27.71 -4.97
N THR A 357 3.02 26.40 -5.18
CA THR A 357 1.88 25.54 -4.82
C THR A 357 1.56 25.62 -3.34
N VAL A 358 2.57 25.53 -2.47
CA VAL A 358 2.45 25.70 -1.02
C VAL A 358 1.83 27.05 -0.68
N LYS A 359 2.35 28.13 -1.28
CA LYS A 359 1.86 29.49 -1.00
C LYS A 359 0.40 29.64 -1.38
N GLU A 360 0.01 29.15 -2.55
CA GLU A 360 -1.37 29.18 -3.05
C GLU A 360 -2.32 28.34 -2.19
N LEU A 361 -1.91 27.13 -1.83
CA LEU A 361 -2.70 26.25 -0.96
C LEU A 361 -2.88 26.86 0.43
N ALA A 362 -1.83 27.45 1.00
CA ALA A 362 -1.90 28.13 2.30
C ALA A 362 -2.81 29.37 2.25
N LYS A 363 -2.74 30.18 1.19
CA LYS A 363 -3.67 31.31 0.98
C LYS A 363 -5.11 30.82 0.90
N THR A 364 -5.36 29.78 0.11
CA THR A 364 -6.70 29.19 -0.02
C THR A 364 -7.20 28.67 1.33
N LEU A 365 -6.33 28.01 2.10
CA LEU A 365 -6.65 27.53 3.44
C LEU A 365 -7.02 28.68 4.38
N LEU A 366 -6.29 29.79 4.37
CA LEU A 366 -6.63 30.97 5.16
C LEU A 366 -8.00 31.53 4.79
N THR A 367 -8.30 31.65 3.50
CA THR A 367 -9.61 32.08 3.04
C THR A 367 -10.71 31.15 3.57
N GLU A 368 -10.49 29.83 3.56
CA GLU A 368 -11.47 28.89 4.11
C GLU A 368 -11.65 28.99 5.63
N ILE A 369 -10.58 29.31 6.37
CA ILE A 369 -10.67 29.62 7.80
C ILE A 369 -11.59 30.83 8.02
N GLU A 370 -11.50 31.85 7.16
CA GLU A 370 -12.18 33.14 7.27
C GLU A 370 -13.66 33.12 6.82
N LYS A 371 -14.05 32.30 5.84
CA LYS A 371 -15.41 32.24 5.23
C LYS A 371 -16.60 31.99 6.17
N GLN A 372 -16.41 31.87 7.48
CA GLN A 372 -17.49 31.65 8.46
C GLN A 372 -17.52 32.66 9.61
N ALA A 373 -16.97 33.87 9.42
CA ALA A 373 -17.31 34.99 10.31
C ALA A 373 -18.80 35.40 10.24
N VAL A 374 -19.58 34.82 9.33
CA VAL A 374 -21.01 35.09 9.18
C VAL A 374 -21.79 33.78 9.06
N MET A 375 -22.24 33.23 10.18
CA MET A 375 -23.55 32.57 10.19
C MET A 375 -24.48 33.53 10.90
N PRO A 376 -25.59 33.97 10.28
CA PRO A 376 -26.60 34.70 11.01
C PRO A 376 -27.13 33.77 12.10
N THR A 377 -26.93 34.15 13.36
CA THR A 377 -27.75 33.74 14.50
C THR A 377 -29.17 34.26 14.28
N LYS A 378 -29.87 33.76 13.25
CA LYS A 378 -31.32 33.75 13.28
C LYS A 378 -31.70 32.60 14.19
N ALA A 379 -32.06 32.96 15.43
CA ALA A 379 -32.91 32.10 16.24
C ALA A 379 -34.03 31.55 15.34
N PRO A 380 -34.39 30.26 15.46
CA PRO A 380 -35.55 29.76 14.73
C PRO A 380 -36.73 30.70 15.07
N PRO A 381 -37.49 31.18 14.07
CA PRO A 381 -38.73 31.87 14.39
C PRO A 381 -39.53 30.92 15.27
N GLU A 382 -40.00 31.42 16.41
CA GLU A 382 -40.92 30.72 17.28
C GLU A 382 -41.95 30.02 16.39
N CYS A 383 -42.01 28.69 16.48
CA CYS A 383 -43.08 27.93 15.87
C CYS A 383 -44.38 28.55 16.38
N ALA A 384 -45.03 29.34 15.51
CA ALA A 384 -46.41 29.73 15.67
C ALA A 384 -47.17 28.45 16.06
N GLN A 385 -47.75 28.49 17.25
CA GLN A 385 -48.65 27.46 17.74
C GLN A 385 -49.72 27.25 16.68
N LYS A 386 -49.65 26.12 15.98
CA LYS A 386 -50.74 25.70 15.10
C LYS A 386 -51.91 25.26 15.97
N ASP A 387 -53.05 25.83 15.62
CA ASP A 387 -54.39 25.60 16.16
C ASP A 387 -54.70 24.09 16.34
N PRO A 388 -55.28 23.64 17.48
CA PRO A 388 -55.58 22.23 17.73
C PRO A 388 -56.55 21.58 16.72
N GLU A 389 -57.28 22.36 15.92
CA GLU A 389 -58.28 21.84 14.97
C GLU A 389 -57.69 21.19 13.71
N GLU A 390 -56.46 21.52 13.28
CA GLU A 390 -55.84 20.87 12.10
C GLU A 390 -55.41 19.41 12.37
N ARG A 391 -55.24 19.01 13.65
CA ARG A 391 -54.82 17.64 14.00
C ARG A 391 -55.94 16.60 13.93
N LEU A 392 -57.21 17.01 13.84
CA LEU A 392 -58.36 16.09 13.79
C LEU A 392 -58.74 15.65 12.36
N MET A 393 -58.32 16.38 11.33
CA MET A 393 -58.67 16.08 9.93
C MET A 393 -57.77 15.01 9.27
N LEU A 394 -56.59 14.71 9.84
CA LEU A 394 -55.63 13.76 9.26
C LEU A 394 -55.78 12.31 9.73
N LYS A 395 -56.75 11.99 10.60
CA LYS A 395 -57.06 10.61 11.04
C LYS A 395 -58.17 9.91 10.25
N ARG A 396 -58.73 10.53 9.21
CA ARG A 396 -59.79 9.92 8.38
C ARG A 396 -59.36 9.84 6.92
N LYS A 397 -58.52 8.86 6.57
CA LYS A 397 -58.39 8.28 5.22
C LYS A 397 -57.43 7.07 5.27
N GLN A 398 -57.94 5.93 5.72
CA GLN A 398 -57.42 4.61 5.35
C GLN A 398 -58.56 3.85 4.69
N PRO A 399 -58.40 3.32 3.46
CA PRO A 399 -59.32 2.31 2.94
C PRO A 399 -58.94 0.93 3.47
N LEU A 400 -59.98 0.22 3.93
CA LEU A 400 -60.00 -1.20 4.26
C LEU A 400 -59.81 -2.05 3.00
N THR A 401 -58.94 -3.06 3.06
CA THR A 401 -59.08 -4.29 2.26
C THR A 401 -58.92 -5.52 3.14
N ARG A 402 -60.08 -6.13 3.46
CA ARG A 402 -60.25 -7.60 3.67
C ARG A 402 -60.02 -8.26 2.30
N GLY A 403 -59.51 -9.48 2.10
CA GLY A 403 -59.23 -10.65 2.93
C GLY A 403 -59.47 -11.86 2.03
N PHE A 404 -58.58 -12.86 2.02
CA PHE A 404 -58.95 -14.23 1.65
C PHE A 404 -58.08 -15.23 2.41
N ILE A 405 -58.78 -16.12 3.09
CA ILE A 405 -58.29 -17.26 3.87
C ILE A 405 -58.38 -18.49 2.94
N SER A 406 -57.36 -19.34 2.95
CA SER A 406 -57.53 -20.77 2.66
C SER A 406 -56.61 -21.60 3.54
N LYS A 407 -57.19 -22.68 4.08
CA LYS A 407 -56.77 -23.43 5.27
C LYS A 407 -55.92 -24.67 4.93
N LYS A 408 -55.00 -24.98 5.86
CA LYS A 408 -54.62 -26.28 6.47
C LYS A 408 -54.45 -27.53 5.59
N LYS A 409 -53.34 -28.25 5.81
CA LYS A 409 -53.25 -29.54 6.57
C LYS A 409 -51.77 -29.96 6.71
N CYS A 410 -51.25 -30.04 7.94
CA CYS A 410 -51.00 -31.26 8.74
C CYS A 410 -49.56 -31.80 8.59
N SER A 411 -48.83 -31.72 9.69
CA SER A 411 -47.62 -32.47 10.06
C SER A 411 -48.00 -33.95 10.37
N PRO A 412 -47.05 -34.90 10.58
CA PRO A 412 -46.15 -34.91 11.74
C PRO A 412 -44.70 -35.42 11.51
N GLU A 413 -43.94 -35.24 12.58
CA GLU A 413 -42.59 -35.66 12.95
C GLU A 413 -42.19 -37.10 12.56
N GLU A 414 -40.89 -37.33 12.38
CA GLU A 414 -40.27 -38.56 12.91
C GLU A 414 -38.78 -38.34 13.26
N ASN A 415 -38.47 -38.63 14.52
CA ASN A 415 -37.13 -38.80 15.08
C ASN A 415 -36.53 -40.13 14.60
N VAL A 416 -35.26 -40.17 14.17
CA VAL A 416 -34.43 -41.38 14.35
C VAL A 416 -32.98 -41.02 14.69
N LYS A 417 -32.55 -41.57 15.83
CA LYS A 417 -31.18 -41.65 16.37
C LYS A 417 -30.33 -42.66 15.61
N LYS A 418 -29.00 -42.41 15.60
CA LYS A 418 -27.87 -43.37 15.62
C LYS A 418 -27.64 -44.28 14.40
N LYS A 419 -26.45 -44.13 13.81
CA LYS A 419 -25.33 -45.05 14.05
C LYS A 419 -24.02 -44.28 14.09
#